data_AF-A0A2R6BUC6-F1
#
_entry.id   AF-A0A2R6BUC6-F1
#
_cell.length_a   1.000
_cell.length_b   1.000
_cell.length_c   1.000
_cell.angle_alpha   90.00
_cell.angle_beta   90.00
_cell.angle_gamma   90.00
#
_symmetry.space_group_name_H-M   'P 1'
#
loop_
_entity.id
_entity.type
_entity.pdbx_description
1 polymer ?
#
loop_
_entity_poly.entity_id
_entity_poly.type
_entity_poly.pdbx_seq_one_letter_code
_entity_poly.pdbx_strand_id
1 'polypeptide(L)'
;MLIRGLCASGVKLVVCSRAHPVELVTLSGVGEVELGPLSMDEVTQFLRPRLPKVRNFGRLLLECAPIGGHPLGLELYCSALSSGGVSHPNVLEGFLHEQVWEALSDSEKFVLSYLSVFRGSVGLEGLRHVSPRTIAGPLRGALYSLEKRGLIKRAEGVTPCMIIRDAAYSSLADPRLLHLKAVVSSFKIDRFI
;
A
#
# COMPACT_ATOMS: atom_id res chain seq x y z
N MET A 1 4.04 -27.91 -2.82
CA MET A 1 4.51 -29.02 -1.96
C MET A 1 4.50 -28.69 -0.47
N LEU A 2 4.98 -27.50 -0.05
CA LEU A 2 5.13 -27.16 1.38
C LEU A 2 3.80 -27.17 2.18
N ILE A 3 2.73 -26.55 1.64
CA ILE A 3 1.43 -26.45 2.34
C ILE A 3 0.77 -27.81 2.57
N ARG A 4 0.79 -28.71 1.57
CA ARG A 4 0.28 -30.08 1.72
C ARG A 4 1.04 -30.87 2.79
N GLY A 5 2.36 -30.69 2.87
CA GLY A 5 3.19 -31.29 3.91
C GLY A 5 2.84 -30.79 5.31
N LEU A 6 2.57 -29.49 5.45
CA LEU A 6 2.15 -28.87 6.72
C LEU A 6 0.75 -29.34 7.16
N CYS A 7 -0.21 -29.44 6.24
CA CYS A 7 -1.53 -29.99 6.54
C CYS A 7 -1.44 -31.46 6.99
N ALA A 8 -0.59 -32.27 6.36
CA ALA A 8 -0.40 -33.68 6.72
C ALA A 8 0.26 -33.87 8.10
N SER A 9 0.94 -32.85 8.63
CA SER A 9 1.54 -32.86 9.97
C SER A 9 0.58 -32.38 11.07
N GLY A 10 -0.70 -32.18 10.75
CA GLY A 10 -1.73 -31.79 11.72
C GLY A 10 -1.72 -30.32 12.12
N VAL A 11 -0.96 -29.48 11.40
CA VAL A 11 -0.87 -28.03 11.66
C VAL A 11 -2.11 -27.32 11.13
N LYS A 12 -2.67 -26.41 11.93
CA LYS A 12 -3.74 -25.49 11.49
C LYS A 12 -3.10 -24.28 10.81
N LEU A 13 -3.53 -24.00 9.58
CA LEU A 13 -3.02 -22.89 8.77
C LEU A 13 -4.14 -21.89 8.48
N VAL A 14 -3.80 -20.59 8.55
CA VAL A 14 -4.64 -19.50 8.05
C VAL A 14 -3.93 -18.89 6.86
N VAL A 15 -4.60 -18.85 5.72
CA VAL A 15 -4.05 -18.34 4.46
C VAL A 15 -4.88 -17.16 4.00
N CYS A 16 -4.24 -16.01 3.79
CA CYS A 16 -4.87 -14.84 3.18
C CYS A 16 -4.42 -14.75 1.72
N SER A 17 -5.37 -14.71 0.79
CA SER A 17 -5.08 -14.58 -0.64
C SER A 17 -6.00 -13.55 -1.29
N ARG A 18 -5.51 -12.88 -2.33
CA ARG A 18 -6.32 -12.01 -3.20
C ARG A 18 -6.90 -12.74 -4.42
N ALA A 19 -6.30 -13.88 -4.77
CA ALA A 19 -6.77 -14.74 -5.84
C ALA A 19 -7.35 -16.01 -5.21
N HIS A 20 -8.47 -16.50 -5.73
CA HIS A 20 -9.07 -17.74 -5.24
C HIS A 20 -8.11 -18.93 -5.52
N PRO A 21 -7.45 -19.49 -4.49
CA PRO A 21 -6.36 -20.42 -4.68
C PRO A 21 -6.89 -21.85 -4.85
N VAL A 22 -7.41 -22.16 -6.04
CA VAL A 22 -8.13 -23.41 -6.37
C VAL A 22 -7.48 -24.68 -5.81
N GLU A 23 -6.15 -24.77 -5.88
CA GLU A 23 -5.36 -25.92 -5.41
C GLU A 23 -5.40 -26.15 -3.89
N LEU A 24 -5.70 -25.11 -3.11
CA LEU A 24 -5.80 -25.15 -1.65
C LEU A 24 -7.23 -25.44 -1.21
N VAL A 25 -8.20 -24.79 -1.82
CA VAL A 25 -9.63 -24.92 -1.46
C VAL A 25 -10.18 -26.30 -1.79
N THR A 26 -9.56 -27.02 -2.72
CA THR A 26 -9.89 -28.41 -3.06
C THR A 26 -9.36 -29.44 -2.08
N LEU A 27 -8.56 -29.04 -1.09
CA LEU A 27 -8.07 -29.95 -0.05
C LEU A 27 -9.17 -30.25 0.99
N SER A 28 -9.22 -31.49 1.47
CA SER A 28 -10.16 -31.88 2.53
C SER A 28 -9.91 -31.11 3.82
N GLY A 29 -10.98 -30.60 4.44
CA GLY A 29 -10.91 -29.90 5.74
C GLY A 29 -10.53 -28.41 5.66
N VAL A 30 -10.54 -27.81 4.47
CA VAL A 30 -10.35 -26.37 4.28
C VAL A 30 -11.70 -25.65 4.34
N GLY A 31 -11.80 -24.64 5.19
CA GLY A 31 -12.91 -23.69 5.21
C GLY A 31 -12.51 -22.40 4.49
N GLU A 32 -13.39 -21.87 3.65
CA GLU A 32 -13.20 -20.61 2.95
C GLU A 32 -14.05 -19.50 3.58
N VAL A 33 -13.45 -18.31 3.71
CA VAL A 33 -14.15 -17.08 4.08
C VAL A 33 -13.81 -16.05 3.02
N GLU A 34 -14.79 -15.73 2.18
CA GLU A 34 -14.65 -14.66 1.19
C GLU A 34 -14.77 -13.30 1.89
N LEU A 35 -13.77 -12.44 1.69
CA LEU A 35 -13.76 -11.08 2.23
C LEU A 35 -14.16 -10.10 1.14
N GLY A 36 -15.37 -9.55 1.25
CA GLY A 36 -15.86 -8.47 0.41
C GLY A 36 -15.41 -7.08 0.89
N PRO A 37 -15.81 -6.03 0.18
CA PRO A 37 -15.70 -4.66 0.68
C PRO A 37 -16.53 -4.48 1.96
N LEU A 38 -16.14 -3.49 2.78
CA LEU A 38 -16.91 -3.15 3.97
C LEU A 38 -18.32 -2.70 3.59
N SER A 39 -19.33 -3.27 4.24
CA SER A 39 -20.71 -2.80 4.19
C SER A 39 -20.84 -1.37 4.72
N MET A 40 -21.94 -0.69 4.42
CA MET A 40 -22.14 0.69 4.89
C MET A 40 -22.11 0.83 6.41
N ASP A 41 -22.59 -0.17 7.14
CA ASP A 41 -22.54 -0.20 8.60
C ASP A 41 -21.09 -0.35 9.09
N GLU A 42 -20.31 -1.23 8.48
CA GLU A 42 -18.88 -1.41 8.77
C GLU A 42 -18.07 -0.17 8.39
N VAL A 43 -18.37 0.48 7.26
CA VAL A 43 -17.76 1.76 6.87
C VAL A 43 -18.05 2.82 7.94
N THR A 44 -19.28 2.89 8.42
CA THR A 44 -19.66 3.82 9.49
C THR A 44 -18.87 3.55 10.77
N GLN A 45 -18.79 2.28 11.18
CA GLN A 45 -17.99 1.85 12.33
C GLN A 45 -16.50 2.11 12.14
N PHE A 46 -15.99 2.01 10.91
CA PHE A 46 -14.60 2.27 10.57
C PHE A 46 -14.25 3.76 10.65
N LEU A 47 -15.10 4.63 10.08
CA LEU A 47 -14.83 6.05 9.96
C LEU A 47 -15.07 6.82 11.27
N ARG A 48 -16.11 6.46 12.03
CA ARG A 48 -16.57 7.24 13.21
C ARG A 48 -15.49 7.45 14.28
N PRO A 49 -14.71 6.44 14.70
CA PRO A 49 -13.64 6.66 15.68
C PRO A 49 -12.43 7.40 15.10
N ARG A 50 -12.23 7.35 13.77
CA ARG A 50 -11.08 7.99 13.08
C ARG A 50 -11.33 9.47 12.79
N LEU A 51 -12.59 9.88 12.69
CA LEU A 51 -13.01 11.24 12.35
C LEU A 51 -13.94 11.84 13.42
N PRO A 52 -13.52 11.95 14.69
CA PRO A 52 -14.39 12.34 15.81
C PRO A 52 -14.91 13.79 15.71
N LYS A 53 -14.27 14.63 14.88
CA LYS A 53 -14.65 16.04 14.69
C LYS A 53 -15.72 16.23 13.60
N VAL A 54 -16.03 15.21 12.80
CA VAL A 54 -16.99 15.31 11.70
C VAL A 54 -18.41 15.28 12.25
N ARG A 55 -19.15 16.38 12.07
CA ARG A 55 -20.53 16.52 12.57
C ARG A 55 -21.58 15.95 11.62
N ASN A 56 -21.40 16.11 10.31
CA ASN A 56 -22.35 15.61 9.30
C ASN A 56 -21.84 14.31 8.67
N PHE A 57 -22.15 13.20 9.34
CA PHE A 57 -21.70 11.88 8.90
C PHE A 57 -22.43 11.39 7.64
N GLY A 58 -23.68 11.77 7.44
CA GLY A 58 -24.43 11.40 6.22
C GLY A 58 -23.77 11.96 4.96
N ARG A 59 -23.34 13.23 5.00
CA ARG A 59 -22.57 13.85 3.92
C ARG A 59 -21.23 13.17 3.70
N LEU A 60 -20.50 12.84 4.78
CA LEU A 60 -19.24 12.12 4.71
C LEU A 60 -19.38 10.77 3.98
N LEU A 61 -20.44 10.02 4.30
CA LEU A 61 -20.72 8.72 3.67
C LEU A 61 -21.01 8.86 2.17
N LEU A 62 -21.69 9.93 1.75
CA LEU A 62 -21.90 10.22 0.33
C LEU A 62 -20.59 10.57 -0.38
N GLU A 63 -19.74 11.38 0.26
CA GLU A 63 -18.44 11.79 -0.29
C GLU A 63 -17.46 10.61 -0.43
N CYS A 64 -17.50 9.65 0.51
CA CYS A 64 -16.63 8.47 0.45
C CYS A 64 -17.24 7.29 -0.31
N ALA A 65 -18.50 7.35 -0.75
CA ALA A 65 -19.18 6.26 -1.45
C ALA A 65 -18.36 5.72 -2.66
N PRO A 66 -17.66 6.56 -3.44
CA PRO A 66 -16.87 6.08 -4.59
C PRO A 66 -15.62 5.26 -4.22
N ILE A 67 -15.24 5.20 -2.94
CA ILE A 67 -14.20 4.30 -2.41
C ILE A 67 -14.72 2.86 -2.26
N GLY A 68 -16.05 2.66 -2.29
CA GLY A 68 -16.69 1.35 -2.40
C GLY A 68 -16.43 0.42 -1.22
N GLY A 69 -16.19 0.95 -0.01
CA GLY A 69 -15.92 0.13 1.17
C GLY A 69 -14.50 -0.47 1.23
N HIS A 70 -13.58 -0.05 0.35
CA HIS A 70 -12.20 -0.55 0.37
C HIS A 70 -11.46 -0.08 1.63
N PRO A 71 -11.02 -0.97 2.55
CA PRO A 71 -10.48 -0.56 3.86
C PRO A 71 -9.29 0.41 3.75
N LEU A 72 -8.34 0.12 2.86
CA LEU A 72 -7.19 1.01 2.65
C LEU A 72 -7.58 2.35 2.01
N GLY A 73 -8.56 2.37 1.09
CA GLY A 73 -9.03 3.62 0.50
C GLY A 73 -9.68 4.52 1.55
N LEU A 74 -10.45 3.93 2.46
CA LEU A 74 -11.07 4.65 3.58
C LEU A 74 -10.02 5.15 4.58
N GLU A 75 -8.95 4.39 4.83
CA GLU A 75 -7.84 4.82 5.67
C GLU A 75 -7.12 6.05 5.07
N LEU A 76 -6.85 6.02 3.77
CA LEU A 76 -6.24 7.13 3.04
C LEU A 76 -7.16 8.35 3.00
N TYR A 77 -8.46 8.14 2.83
CA TYR A 77 -9.47 9.19 2.92
C TYR A 77 -9.50 9.85 4.30
N CYS A 78 -9.47 9.07 5.38
CA CYS A 78 -9.35 9.62 6.74
C CYS A 78 -8.08 10.47 6.91
N SER A 79 -6.95 10.00 6.35
CA SER A 79 -5.66 10.69 6.42
C SER A 79 -5.68 12.02 5.66
N ALA A 80 -6.28 12.03 4.46
CA ALA A 80 -6.44 13.24 3.63
C ALA A 80 -7.29 14.29 4.34
N LEU A 81 -8.46 13.90 4.88
CA LEU A 81 -9.34 14.80 5.63
C LEU A 81 -8.66 15.38 6.88
N SER A 82 -7.92 14.55 7.62
CA SER A 82 -7.18 15.00 8.81
C SER A 82 -6.07 16.00 8.49
N SER A 83 -5.58 15.98 7.26
CA SER A 83 -4.54 16.88 6.75
C SER A 83 -5.12 18.14 6.08
N GLY A 84 -6.44 18.32 6.08
CA GLY A 84 -7.13 19.44 5.44
C GLY A 84 -7.29 19.31 3.93
N GLY A 85 -6.95 18.15 3.35
CA GLY A 85 -7.20 17.85 1.94
C GLY A 85 -8.67 17.50 1.73
N VAL A 86 -9.37 18.32 0.94
CA VAL A 86 -10.78 18.11 0.61
C VAL A 86 -10.88 17.71 -0.85
N SER A 87 -11.36 16.50 -1.11
CA SER A 87 -11.84 16.13 -2.43
C SER A 87 -12.88 15.04 -2.34
N HIS A 88 -13.84 15.13 -3.25
CA HIS A 88 -14.93 14.20 -3.45
C HIS A 88 -14.48 13.27 -4.58
N PRO A 89 -13.96 12.08 -4.27
CA PRO A 89 -13.46 11.20 -5.31
C PRO A 89 -14.60 10.73 -6.22
N ASN A 90 -14.39 10.67 -7.53
CA ASN A 90 -15.38 10.09 -8.45
C ASN A 90 -15.29 8.55 -8.52
N VAL A 91 -14.08 8.00 -8.32
CA VAL A 91 -13.73 6.57 -8.22
C VAL A 91 -12.45 6.42 -7.39
N LEU A 92 -12.18 5.23 -6.85
CA LEU A 92 -10.98 4.96 -6.03
C LEU A 92 -9.67 5.27 -6.76
N GLU A 93 -9.53 4.88 -8.02
CA GLU A 93 -8.32 5.15 -8.80
C GLU A 93 -8.07 6.65 -8.97
N GLY A 94 -9.14 7.41 -9.24
CA GLY A 94 -9.11 8.87 -9.32
C GLY A 94 -8.71 9.50 -7.99
N PHE A 95 -9.25 9.01 -6.87
CA PHE A 95 -8.84 9.44 -5.53
C PHE A 95 -7.34 9.24 -5.29
N LEU A 96 -6.84 8.03 -5.60
CA LEU A 96 -5.42 7.71 -5.40
C LEU A 96 -4.51 8.57 -6.26
N HIS A 97 -4.92 8.90 -7.48
CA HIS A 97 -4.15 9.78 -8.33
C HIS A 97 -4.21 11.24 -7.86
N GLU A 98 -5.40 11.82 -7.80
CA GLU A 98 -5.56 13.26 -7.57
C GLU A 98 -5.22 13.69 -6.14
N GLN A 99 -5.51 12.87 -5.13
CA GLN A 99 -5.40 13.27 -3.73
C GLN A 99 -4.21 12.63 -3.03
N VAL A 100 -3.87 11.40 -3.42
CA VAL A 100 -2.75 10.71 -2.80
C VAL A 100 -1.47 11.03 -3.56
N TRP A 101 -1.44 10.81 -4.88
CA TRP A 101 -0.23 10.98 -5.67
C TRP A 101 0.14 12.44 -5.89
N GLU A 102 -0.79 13.30 -6.34
CA GLU A 102 -0.45 14.70 -6.63
C GLU A 102 -0.08 15.52 -5.39
N ALA A 103 -0.56 15.13 -4.21
CA ALA A 103 -0.17 15.74 -2.94
C ALA A 103 1.21 15.31 -2.42
N LEU A 104 1.97 14.50 -3.16
CA LEU A 104 3.33 14.10 -2.80
C LEU A 104 4.35 15.12 -3.34
N SER A 105 5.33 15.45 -2.52
CA SER A 105 6.55 16.13 -2.97
C SER A 105 7.32 15.26 -3.97
N ASP A 106 8.19 15.89 -4.78
CA ASP A 106 9.02 15.16 -5.74
C ASP A 106 9.89 14.07 -5.09
N SER A 107 10.36 14.32 -3.86
CA SER A 107 11.12 13.33 -3.09
C SER A 107 10.27 12.11 -2.71
N GLU A 108 9.02 12.32 -2.32
CA GLU A 108 8.09 11.25 -1.99
C GLU A 108 7.64 10.48 -3.24
N LYS A 109 7.29 11.18 -4.33
CA LYS A 109 6.97 10.58 -5.63
C LYS A 109 8.12 9.71 -6.12
N PHE A 110 9.35 10.20 -6.02
CA PHE A 110 10.56 9.45 -6.37
C PHE A 110 10.72 8.19 -5.52
N VAL A 111 10.61 8.29 -4.19
CA VAL A 111 10.75 7.14 -3.28
C VAL A 111 9.68 6.09 -3.57
N LEU A 112 8.41 6.48 -3.73
CA LEU A 112 7.34 5.53 -4.07
C LEU A 112 7.50 4.92 -5.46
N SER A 113 7.92 5.71 -6.46
CA SER A 113 8.23 5.22 -7.81
C SER A 113 9.35 4.17 -7.79
N TYR A 114 10.34 4.36 -6.94
CA TYR A 114 11.42 3.40 -6.80
C TYR A 114 10.95 2.15 -6.04
N LEU A 115 10.22 2.31 -4.95
CA LEU A 115 9.65 1.18 -4.22
C LEU A 115 8.67 0.37 -5.06
N SER A 116 8.01 0.99 -6.05
CA SER A 116 6.97 0.36 -6.85
C SER A 116 7.45 -0.77 -7.75
N VAL A 117 8.74 -0.76 -8.11
CA VAL A 117 9.33 -1.83 -8.95
C VAL A 117 9.64 -3.10 -8.15
N PHE A 118 9.67 -3.02 -6.82
CA PHE A 118 9.95 -4.17 -5.96
C PHE A 118 8.68 -4.91 -5.56
N ARG A 119 8.76 -6.24 -5.60
CA ARG A 119 7.68 -7.12 -5.14
C ARG A 119 7.70 -7.36 -3.63
N GLY A 120 8.87 -7.22 -2.99
CA GLY A 120 9.09 -7.42 -1.57
C GLY A 120 9.52 -6.15 -0.84
N SER A 121 9.85 -6.30 0.45
CA SER A 121 10.41 -5.22 1.24
C SER A 121 11.78 -4.80 0.72
N VAL A 122 12.05 -3.49 0.76
CA VAL A 122 13.34 -2.92 0.35
C VAL A 122 14.10 -2.45 1.58
N GLY A 123 15.34 -2.93 1.74
CA GLY A 123 16.24 -2.45 2.79
C GLY A 123 16.58 -0.96 2.63
N LEU A 124 16.79 -0.26 3.74
CA LEU A 124 17.12 1.17 3.71
C LEU A 124 18.43 1.46 2.97
N GLU A 125 19.38 0.53 2.97
CA GLU A 125 20.62 0.67 2.21
C GLU A 125 20.37 0.66 0.70
N GLY A 126 19.50 -0.23 0.21
CA GLY A 126 19.09 -0.27 -1.20
C GLY A 126 18.44 1.03 -1.68
N LEU A 127 17.69 1.71 -0.81
CA LEU A 127 17.12 3.03 -1.11
C LEU A 127 18.17 4.14 -1.25
N ARG A 128 19.23 4.10 -0.45
CA ARG A 128 20.32 5.11 -0.51
C ARG A 128 21.11 5.05 -1.81
N HIS A 129 21.21 3.87 -2.42
CA HIS A 129 22.02 3.68 -3.63
C HIS A 129 21.36 4.19 -4.92
N VAL A 130 20.05 4.44 -4.94
CA VAL A 130 19.33 4.77 -6.19
C VAL A 130 19.10 6.26 -6.36
N SER A 131 19.28 7.03 -5.28
CA SER A 131 19.39 8.46 -5.37
C SER A 131 20.57 8.98 -4.54
N PRO A 132 21.76 9.06 -5.15
CA PRO A 132 22.90 9.78 -4.57
C PRO A 132 22.58 11.25 -4.28
N ARG A 133 21.56 11.82 -4.94
CA ARG A 133 21.12 13.21 -4.78
C ARG A 133 20.17 13.42 -3.61
N THR A 134 19.59 12.35 -3.04
CA THR A 134 18.78 12.49 -1.83
C THR A 134 19.71 12.40 -0.64
N ILE A 135 20.17 13.57 -0.17
CA ILE A 135 20.84 13.71 1.12
C ILE A 135 20.07 12.87 2.16
N ALA A 136 20.78 12.21 3.08
CA ALA A 136 20.15 11.33 4.07
C ALA A 136 18.95 11.97 4.81
N GLY A 137 18.94 13.30 4.96
CA GLY A 137 17.82 14.11 5.46
C GLY A 137 16.54 13.98 4.62
N PRO A 138 16.48 14.46 3.36
CA PRO A 138 15.29 14.37 2.52
C PRO A 138 14.76 12.94 2.30
N LEU A 139 15.62 11.91 2.27
CA LEU A 139 15.14 10.52 2.19
C LEU A 139 14.42 10.10 3.48
N ARG A 140 15.00 10.43 4.64
CA ARG A 140 14.39 10.13 5.94
C ARG A 140 13.06 10.88 6.11
N GLY A 141 13.00 12.15 5.68
CA GLY A 141 11.80 12.97 5.67
C GLY A 141 10.71 12.39 4.79
N ALA A 142 11.03 12.02 3.55
CA ALA A 142 10.10 11.39 2.62
C ALA A 142 9.54 10.07 3.19
N LEU A 143 10.41 9.19 3.69
CA LEU A 143 9.95 7.93 4.30
C LEU A 143 9.07 8.17 5.55
N TYR A 144 9.40 9.13 6.40
CA TYR A 144 8.57 9.52 7.55
C TYR A 144 7.19 10.03 7.13
N SER A 145 7.14 10.93 6.16
CA SER A 145 5.88 11.46 5.64
C SER A 145 5.02 10.36 5.01
N LEU A 146 5.61 9.52 4.15
CA LEU A 146 4.94 8.41 3.49
C LEU A 146 4.35 7.39 4.49
N GLU A 147 5.10 7.06 5.55
CA GLU A 147 4.62 6.14 6.58
C GLU A 147 3.49 6.76 7.41
N LYS A 148 3.63 8.03 7.80
CA LYS A 148 2.58 8.75 8.53
C LYS A 148 1.27 8.84 7.74
N ARG A 149 1.37 8.90 6.41
CA ARG A 149 0.23 8.88 5.48
C ARG A 149 -0.32 7.46 5.20
N GLY A 150 0.28 6.42 5.76
CA GLY A 150 -0.14 5.02 5.55
C GLY A 150 0.20 4.46 4.16
N LEU A 151 1.09 5.12 3.41
CA LEU A 151 1.44 4.73 2.04
C LEU A 151 2.51 3.64 2.00
N ILE A 152 3.33 3.58 3.04
CA ILE A 152 4.37 2.56 3.22
C ILE A 152 4.32 2.01 4.64
N LYS A 153 4.88 0.82 4.83
CA LYS A 153 5.14 0.21 6.14
C LYS A 153 6.63 -0.03 6.34
N ARG A 154 7.11 0.13 7.58
CA ARG A 154 8.49 -0.20 7.99
C ARG A 154 8.50 -1.29 9.05
N ALA A 155 8.47 -2.55 8.62
CA ALA A 155 8.62 -3.71 9.52
C ALA A 155 10.01 -4.33 9.34
N GLU A 156 10.23 -5.08 8.27
CA GLU A 156 11.50 -5.74 7.92
C GLU A 156 12.20 -5.06 6.73
N GLY A 157 11.89 -3.78 6.53
CA GLY A 157 12.22 -3.02 5.33
C GLY A 157 11.06 -2.11 4.96
N VAL A 158 11.22 -1.39 3.86
CA VAL A 158 10.20 -0.46 3.37
C VAL A 158 9.36 -1.13 2.31
N THR A 159 8.05 -1.23 2.55
CA THR A 159 7.10 -1.82 1.60
C THR A 159 5.94 -0.86 1.35
N PRO A 160 5.67 -0.47 0.10
CA PRO A 160 4.47 0.29 -0.23
C PRO A 160 3.22 -0.58 -0.11
N CYS A 161 2.11 0.02 0.29
CA CYS A 161 0.81 -0.65 0.23
C CYS A 161 0.50 -1.01 -1.24
N MET A 162 -0.03 -2.21 -1.52
CA MET A 162 -0.07 -2.71 -2.90
C MET A 162 -0.85 -1.83 -3.88
N ILE A 163 -1.98 -1.25 -3.47
CA ILE A 163 -2.74 -0.35 -4.36
C ILE A 163 -1.95 0.94 -4.69
N ILE A 164 -1.16 1.43 -3.73
CA ILE A 164 -0.27 2.58 -3.90
C ILE A 164 0.90 2.20 -4.79
N ARG A 165 1.44 1.00 -4.60
CA ARG A 165 2.51 0.44 -5.44
C ARG A 165 2.05 0.35 -6.90
N ASP A 166 0.89 -0.21 -7.14
CA ASP A 166 0.37 -0.44 -8.49
C ASP A 166 0.02 0.90 -9.17
N ALA A 167 -0.54 1.86 -8.42
CA ALA A 167 -0.75 3.23 -8.91
C ALA A 167 0.58 3.95 -9.23
N ALA A 168 1.57 3.88 -8.34
CA ALA A 168 2.89 4.49 -8.53
C ALA A 168 3.69 3.82 -9.66
N TYR A 169 3.49 2.53 -9.91
CA TYR A 169 4.11 1.82 -11.02
C TYR A 169 3.49 2.23 -12.36
N SER A 170 2.16 2.39 -12.38
CA SER A 170 1.42 2.77 -13.58
C SER A 170 1.68 4.22 -14.02
N SER A 171 2.11 5.09 -13.09
CA SER A 171 2.47 6.48 -13.37
C SER A 171 3.91 6.66 -13.88
N LEU A 172 4.71 5.59 -13.95
CA LEU A 172 6.09 5.66 -14.43
C LEU A 172 6.13 5.90 -15.95
N ALA A 173 6.85 6.94 -16.37
CA ALA A 173 7.09 7.19 -17.79
C ALA A 173 7.90 6.08 -18.46
N ASP A 174 8.88 5.51 -17.75
CA ASP A 174 9.67 4.35 -18.21
C ASP A 174 9.99 3.41 -17.03
N PRO A 175 9.16 2.37 -16.81
CA PRO A 175 9.40 1.36 -15.79
C PRO A 175 10.71 0.58 -16.01
N ARG A 176 11.13 0.37 -17.26
CA ARG A 176 12.30 -0.48 -17.58
C ARG A 176 13.59 0.16 -17.08
N LEU A 177 13.72 1.48 -17.24
CA LEU A 177 14.86 2.25 -16.72
C LEU A 177 14.99 2.10 -15.19
N LEU A 178 13.87 2.15 -14.48
CA LEU A 178 13.84 2.02 -13.01
C LEU A 178 14.19 0.60 -12.56
N HIS A 179 13.70 -0.43 -13.24
CA HIS A 179 14.13 -1.82 -13.02
C HIS A 179 15.64 -2.00 -13.23
N LEU A 180 16.20 -1.44 -14.30
CA LEU A 180 17.65 -1.49 -14.56
C LEU A 180 18.45 -0.82 -13.43
N LYS A 181 18.02 0.35 -12.96
CA LYS A 181 18.67 1.04 -11.82
C LYS A 181 18.59 0.22 -10.53
N ALA A 182 17.43 -0.34 -10.23
CA ALA A 182 17.23 -1.22 -9.08
C ALA A 182 18.19 -2.42 -9.09
N VAL A 183 18.30 -3.10 -10.23
CA VAL A 183 19.21 -4.25 -10.41
C VAL A 183 20.67 -3.85 -10.17
N VAL A 184 21.14 -2.76 -10.80
CA VAL A 184 22.52 -2.27 -10.64
C VAL A 184 22.83 -1.91 -9.19
N SER A 185 21.85 -1.40 -8.46
CA SER A 185 22.00 -1.05 -7.05
C SER A 185 21.99 -2.27 -6.12
N SER A 186 21.21 -3.31 -6.43
CA SER A 186 21.26 -4.59 -5.72
C SER A 186 22.62 -5.28 -5.87
N PHE A 187 23.20 -5.29 -7.06
CA PHE A 187 24.54 -5.86 -7.30
C PHE A 187 25.68 -5.12 -6.59
N LYS A 188 25.49 -3.84 -6.26
CA LYS A 188 26.48 -3.09 -5.47
C LYS A 188 26.43 -3.46 -3.99
N ILE A 189 25.30 -3.91 -3.46
CA ILE A 189 25.14 -4.32 -2.06
C ILE A 189 25.84 -5.67 -1.82
N ASP A 190 25.72 -6.62 -2.75
CA ASP A 190 26.35 -7.94 -2.65
C ASP A 190 27.89 -7.92 -2.76
N ARG A 191 28.50 -6.79 -3.13
CA ARG A 191 29.97 -6.64 -3.20
C ARG A 191 30.61 -6.13 -1.91
N PHE A 192 29.81 -5.82 -0.88
CA PHE A 192 30.30 -5.34 0.43
C PHE A 192 29.95 -6.28 1.60
N ILE A 193 29.49 -7.50 1.30
CA ILE A 193 29.34 -8.60 2.27
C ILE A 193 30.49 -9.59 2.08
#